data_AF-A0A3L7W9H6-F1
#
_entry.id   AF-A0A3L7W9H6-F1
#
_cell.length_a   1.000
_cell.length_b   1.000
_cell.length_c   1.000
_cell.angle_alpha   90.00
_cell.angle_beta   90.00
_cell.angle_gamma   90.00
#
_symmetry.space_group_name_H-M   'P 1'
#
loop_
_entity.id
_entity.type
_entity.pdbx_description
1 polymer ?
#
loop_
_entity_poly.entity_id
_entity_poly.type
_entity_poly.pdbx_seq_one_letter_code
_entity_poly.pdbx_strand_id
1 'polypeptide(L)'
;MMQGLAPVIRGMWSAAIEADCDLPPADTAALWAFALPTTEGVYEWQVRDLLAAIEAMPGTATTGPTVEERERYRAGGLLCLTATERAALEAALPEARTQWAEAAGGAVEEALADVLPS
;
A
#
# COMPACT_ATOMS: atom_id res chain seq x y z
N MET A 1 8.68 -13.78 -2.01
CA MET A 1 7.72 -14.03 -3.12
C MET A 1 7.42 -12.69 -3.79
N MET A 2 7.07 -12.65 -5.09
CA MET A 2 6.71 -11.40 -5.79
C MET A 2 5.18 -11.26 -5.85
N GLN A 3 4.65 -10.10 -5.45
CA GLN A 3 3.19 -9.83 -5.45
C GLN A 3 2.87 -8.62 -6.32
N GLY A 4 1.90 -8.77 -7.22
CA GLY A 4 1.51 -7.73 -8.19
C GLY A 4 0.53 -6.71 -7.59
N LEU A 5 0.83 -5.41 -7.74
CA LEU A 5 0.00 -4.26 -7.34
C LEU A 5 -0.88 -3.73 -8.48
N ALA A 6 -0.50 -4.01 -9.74
CA ALA A 6 -1.14 -3.48 -10.94
C ALA A 6 -2.63 -3.83 -11.16
N PRO A 7 -3.18 -4.99 -10.75
CA PRO A 7 -4.60 -5.26 -11.00
C PRO A 7 -5.55 -4.44 -10.10
N VAL A 8 -5.03 -3.72 -9.09
CA VAL A 8 -5.85 -3.07 -8.06
C VAL A 8 -5.88 -1.53 -8.23
N ILE A 9 -4.76 -0.89 -8.59
CA ILE A 9 -4.67 0.59 -8.71
C ILE A 9 -4.80 1.05 -10.16
N ARG A 10 -5.75 1.96 -10.44
CA ARG A 10 -5.98 2.52 -11.77
C ARG A 10 -4.79 3.39 -12.21
N GLY A 11 -4.05 2.95 -13.24
CA GLY A 11 -2.98 3.73 -13.87
C GLY A 11 -1.59 3.09 -13.80
N MET A 12 -1.45 2.03 -13.00
CA MET A 12 -0.27 1.19 -12.86
C MET A 12 -0.44 -0.05 -13.73
N TRP A 13 0.50 -0.28 -14.65
CA TRP A 13 0.38 -1.28 -15.71
C TRP A 13 1.00 -2.62 -15.28
N SER A 14 2.14 -2.54 -14.59
CA SER A 14 2.84 -3.69 -14.04
C SER A 14 3.76 -3.18 -12.93
N ALA A 15 3.32 -3.29 -11.69
CA ALA A 15 4.16 -3.05 -10.52
C ALA A 15 4.05 -4.24 -9.60
N ALA A 16 5.20 -4.63 -9.05
CA ALA A 16 5.30 -5.68 -8.07
C ALA A 16 6.18 -5.23 -6.91
N ILE A 17 5.90 -5.80 -5.74
CA ILE A 17 6.69 -5.66 -4.53
C ILE A 17 7.20 -7.03 -4.10
N GLU A 18 8.34 -7.01 -3.43
CA GLU A 18 8.85 -8.19 -2.74
C GLU A 18 8.11 -8.35 -1.41
N ALA A 19 7.67 -9.56 -1.13
CA ALA A 19 7.00 -9.94 0.12
C ALA A 19 7.75 -11.11 0.78
N ASP A 20 7.97 -10.98 2.08
CA ASP A 20 8.65 -11.99 2.91
C ASP A 20 7.69 -13.02 3.52
N CYS A 21 6.38 -12.90 3.24
CA CYS A 21 5.34 -13.80 3.72
C CYS A 21 4.41 -14.26 2.59
N ASP A 22 3.71 -15.37 2.83
CA ASP A 22 2.62 -15.83 1.97
C ASP A 22 1.37 -14.98 2.25
N LEU A 23 0.88 -14.28 1.22
CA LEU A 23 -0.34 -13.48 1.26
C LEU A 23 -1.31 -13.98 0.16
N PRO A 24 -2.63 -13.86 0.37
CA PRO A 24 -3.30 -13.31 1.55
C PRO A 24 -3.50 -14.35 2.68
N PRO A 25 -3.55 -13.93 3.96
CA PRO A 25 -4.03 -14.75 5.07
C PRO A 25 -5.45 -15.29 4.82
N ALA A 26 -5.78 -16.45 5.39
CA ALA A 26 -7.03 -17.16 5.11
C ALA A 26 -8.31 -16.40 5.51
N ASP A 27 -8.22 -15.46 6.45
CA ASP A 27 -9.31 -14.62 6.94
C ASP A 27 -9.39 -13.24 6.26
N THR A 28 -8.60 -13.03 5.20
CA THR A 28 -8.60 -11.77 4.44
C THR A 28 -9.94 -11.59 3.72
N ALA A 29 -10.65 -10.53 4.08
CA ALA A 29 -11.90 -10.11 3.45
C ALA A 29 -11.69 -8.98 2.44
N ALA A 30 -10.62 -8.19 2.58
CA ALA A 30 -10.29 -7.09 1.68
C ALA A 30 -8.78 -6.90 1.54
N LEU A 31 -8.37 -6.38 0.38
CA LEU A 31 -7.00 -5.95 0.11
C LEU A 31 -7.02 -4.44 -0.12
N TRP A 32 -6.18 -3.71 0.62
CA TRP A 32 -5.89 -2.32 0.31
C TRP A 32 -4.50 -2.24 -0.31
N ALA A 33 -4.44 -1.99 -1.61
CA ALA A 33 -3.19 -1.80 -2.33
C ALA A 33 -2.83 -0.31 -2.37
N PHE A 34 -1.55 0.00 -2.29
CA PHE A 34 -1.05 1.37 -2.40
C PHE A 34 0.29 1.44 -3.14
N ALA A 35 0.56 2.60 -3.74
CA ALA A 35 1.81 2.95 -4.37
C ALA A 35 2.14 4.42 -4.09
N LEU A 36 3.41 4.68 -3.84
CA LEU A 36 3.94 6.02 -3.64
C LEU A 36 4.55 6.53 -4.96
N PRO A 37 3.94 7.54 -5.61
CA PRO A 37 4.50 8.13 -6.82
C PRO A 37 5.88 8.76 -6.56
N THR A 38 6.77 8.64 -7.53
CA THR A 38 8.04 9.36 -7.53
C THR A 38 7.75 10.86 -7.61
N THR A 39 8.18 11.59 -6.60
CA THR A 39 8.03 13.05 -6.52
C THR A 39 9.38 13.69 -6.17
N GLU A 40 9.74 14.78 -6.86
CA GLU A 40 10.95 15.53 -6.56
C GLU A 40 10.91 16.12 -5.14
N GLY A 41 12.07 16.17 -4.47
CA GLY A 41 12.18 16.74 -3.12
C GLY A 41 11.76 15.79 -1.99
N VAL A 42 11.43 14.53 -2.28
CA VAL A 42 11.12 13.50 -1.29
C VAL A 42 12.34 12.64 -1.01
N TYR A 43 12.82 12.67 0.22
CA TYR A 43 13.98 11.91 0.68
C TYR A 43 13.64 10.46 1.03
N GLU A 44 14.64 9.57 1.01
CA GLU A 44 14.45 8.14 1.32
C GLU A 44 13.91 7.88 2.72
N TRP A 45 14.31 8.69 3.70
CA TRP A 45 13.82 8.55 5.07
C TRP A 45 12.33 8.88 5.18
N GLN A 46 11.81 9.85 4.41
CA GLN A 46 10.38 10.17 4.37
C GLN A 46 9.57 9.02 3.80
N VAL A 47 10.09 8.36 2.75
CA VAL A 47 9.48 7.16 2.18
C VAL A 47 9.45 6.04 3.22
N ARG A 48 10.55 5.82 3.95
CA ARG A 48 10.62 4.80 5.01
C ARG A 48 9.66 5.08 6.16
N ASP A 49 9.56 6.33 6.60
CA ASP A 49 8.63 6.73 7.66
C ASP A 49 7.17 6.53 7.23
N LEU A 50 6.85 6.87 5.98
CA LEU A 50 5.53 6.60 5.38
C LEU A 50 5.22 5.09 5.38
N LEU A 51 6.14 4.26 4.88
CA LEU A 51 5.95 2.81 4.85
C LEU A 51 5.76 2.25 6.26
N ALA A 52 6.56 2.69 7.23
CA ALA A 52 6.41 2.28 8.63
C ALA A 52 5.08 2.72 9.23
N ALA A 53 4.59 3.93 8.90
CA ALA A 53 3.28 4.40 9.33
C ALA A 53 2.14 3.55 8.72
N ILE A 54 2.26 3.16 7.46
CA ILE A 54 1.31 2.28 6.79
C ILE A 54 1.34 0.85 7.38
N GLU A 55 2.53 0.32 7.68
CA GLU A 55 2.70 -0.98 8.35
C GLU A 55 2.10 -1.01 9.77
N ALA A 56 1.95 0.15 10.40
CA ALA A 56 1.30 0.28 11.71
C ALA A 56 -0.24 0.36 11.62
N MET A 57 -0.82 0.47 10.43
CA MET A 57 -2.27 0.47 10.23
C MET A 57 -2.86 -0.95 10.47
N PRO A 58 -4.18 -1.07 10.71
CA PRO A 58 -4.82 -2.36 10.91
C PRO A 58 -4.61 -3.33 9.73
N GLY A 59 -4.39 -4.61 10.02
CA GLY A 59 -4.20 -5.66 9.02
C GLY A 59 -2.77 -6.19 8.93
N THR A 60 -2.55 -7.10 7.97
CA THR A 60 -1.22 -7.63 7.65
C THR A 60 -0.67 -6.90 6.44
N ALA A 61 0.36 -6.09 6.65
CA ALA A 61 1.01 -5.33 5.59
C ALA A 61 2.18 -6.10 4.96
N THR A 62 2.38 -5.92 3.66
CA THR A 62 3.68 -6.10 3.01
C THR A 62 3.98 -4.83 2.24
N THR A 63 5.14 -4.24 2.48
CA THR A 63 5.55 -3.00 1.83
C THR A 63 6.99 -3.09 1.36
N GLY A 64 7.36 -2.27 0.38
CA GLY A 64 8.73 -2.26 -0.10
C GLY A 64 8.94 -1.38 -1.33
N PRO A 65 10.17 -1.36 -1.86
CA PRO A 65 10.44 -0.74 -3.14
C PRO A 65 9.66 -1.48 -4.23
N THR A 66 9.11 -0.73 -5.18
CA THR A 66 8.60 -1.34 -6.40
C THR A 66 9.77 -1.94 -7.20
N VAL A 67 9.55 -2.99 -7.98
CA VAL A 67 10.57 -3.55 -8.89
C VAL A 67 10.35 -3.08 -10.32
N GLU A 68 9.09 -3.08 -10.75
CA GLU A 68 8.63 -2.57 -12.03
C GLU A 68 8.03 -1.17 -11.84
N GLU A 69 8.12 -0.31 -12.87
CA GLU A 69 7.71 1.10 -12.81
C GLU A 69 8.40 1.95 -11.73
N ARG A 70 9.62 1.57 -11.29
CA ARG A 70 10.44 2.30 -10.28
C ARG A 70 10.61 3.79 -10.53
N GLU A 71 10.65 4.19 -11.80
CA GLU A 71 10.77 5.60 -12.20
C GLU A 71 9.50 6.39 -11.85
N ARG A 72 8.34 5.73 -11.87
CA ARG A 72 7.04 6.32 -11.63
C ARG A 72 6.53 6.13 -10.21
N TYR A 73 6.81 4.99 -9.61
CA TYR A 73 6.44 4.66 -8.23
C TYR A 73 7.67 4.17 -7.51
N ARG A 74 8.06 4.82 -6.41
CA ARG A 74 9.30 4.48 -5.70
C ARG A 74 9.12 3.35 -4.69
N ALA A 75 7.91 3.23 -4.14
CA ALA A 75 7.55 2.22 -3.15
C ALA A 75 6.06 1.90 -3.27
N GLY A 76 5.63 0.80 -2.67
CA GLY A 76 4.24 0.41 -2.60
C GLY A 76 4.04 -0.72 -1.62
N GLY A 77 2.81 -1.20 -1.55
CA GLY A 77 2.45 -2.22 -0.59
C GLY A 77 1.02 -2.69 -0.73
N LEU A 78 0.70 -3.68 0.08
CA LEU A 78 -0.64 -4.19 0.23
C LEU A 78 -0.92 -4.51 1.69
N LEU A 79 -2.12 -4.15 2.15
CA LEU A 79 -2.66 -4.54 3.45
C LEU A 79 -3.77 -5.56 3.23
N CYS A 80 -3.60 -6.73 3.84
CA CYS A 80 -4.64 -7.75 3.95
C CYS A 80 -5.45 -7.50 5.21
N LEU A 81 -6.77 -7.38 5.05
CA LEU A 81 -7.69 -6.94 6.10
C LEU A 81 -8.77 -7.98 6.33
N THR A 82 -9.04 -8.29 7.59
CA THR A 82 -10.33 -8.87 7.99
C THR A 82 -11.46 -7.85 7.82
N ALA A 83 -12.72 -8.30 7.91
CA ALA A 83 -13.87 -7.39 7.82
C ALA A 83 -13.88 -6.31 8.91
N THR A 84 -13.41 -6.64 10.13
CA THR A 84 -13.31 -5.67 11.23
C THR A 84 -12.16 -4.68 11.02
N GLU A 85 -11.00 -5.16 10.59
CA GLU A 85 -9.85 -4.29 10.31
C GLU A 85 -10.11 -3.35 9.14
N ARG A 86 -10.87 -3.79 8.13
CA ARG A 86 -11.31 -2.92 7.04
C ARG A 86 -12.05 -1.69 7.56
N ALA A 87 -13.04 -1.89 8.44
CA ALA A 87 -13.80 -0.77 9.00
C ALA A 87 -12.90 0.17 9.81
N ALA A 88 -11.93 -0.37 10.55
CA ALA A 88 -10.95 0.43 11.29
C ALA A 88 -10.01 1.21 10.37
N LEU A 89 -9.53 0.58 9.29
CA LEU A 89 -8.70 1.23 8.26
C LEU A 89 -9.46 2.36 7.57
N GLU A 90 -10.69 2.10 7.10
CA GLU A 90 -11.53 3.10 6.44
C GLU A 90 -11.79 4.33 7.31
N ALA A 91 -11.90 4.15 8.63
CA ALA A 91 -12.05 5.25 9.59
C ALA A 91 -10.75 6.06 9.79
N ALA A 92 -9.60 5.41 9.76
CA ALA A 92 -8.28 6.04 9.97
C ALA A 92 -7.69 6.70 8.71
N LEU A 93 -8.06 6.22 7.52
CA LEU A 93 -7.50 6.65 6.24
C LEU A 93 -7.62 8.16 5.95
N PRO A 94 -8.73 8.86 6.24
CA PRO A 94 -8.85 10.28 5.93
C PRO A 94 -7.77 11.14 6.58
N GLU A 95 -7.50 10.93 7.88
CA GLU A 95 -6.47 11.66 8.61
C GLU A 95 -5.07 11.23 8.18
N ALA A 96 -4.85 9.93 8.03
CA ALA A 96 -3.56 9.37 7.61
C ALA A 96 -3.13 9.92 6.24
N ARG A 97 -4.06 10.00 5.26
CA ARG A 97 -3.79 10.58 3.93
C ARG A 97 -3.31 12.02 3.99
N THR A 98 -3.88 12.84 4.88
CA THR A 98 -3.44 14.22 5.07
C THR A 98 -2.01 14.26 5.58
N GLN A 99 -1.71 13.48 6.63
CA GLN A 99 -0.37 13.42 7.22
C GLN A 99 0.67 12.91 6.20
N TRP A 100 0.31 11.90 5.42
CA TRP A 100 1.16 11.33 4.37
C TRP A 100 1.42 12.29 3.22
N ALA A 101 0.40 13.02 2.77
CA ALA A 101 0.56 14.02 1.71
C ALA A 101 1.51 15.15 2.15
N GLU A 102 1.43 15.56 3.41
CA GLU A 102 2.35 16.54 4.00
C GLU A 102 3.77 15.98 4.15
N ALA A 103 3.91 14.73 4.59
CA ALA A 103 5.20 14.10 4.87
C ALA A 103 5.95 13.65 3.62
N ALA A 104 5.26 13.19 2.57
CA ALA A 104 5.85 12.60 1.37
C ALA A 104 5.64 13.43 0.10
N GLY A 105 5.17 14.68 0.22
CA GLY A 105 5.12 15.64 -0.89
C GLY A 105 4.12 15.30 -2.01
N GLY A 106 3.22 14.35 -1.80
CA GLY A 106 2.25 13.90 -2.79
C GLY A 106 1.24 12.91 -2.22
N ALA A 107 0.14 12.70 -2.93
CA ALA A 107 -0.87 11.72 -2.54
C ALA A 107 -0.40 10.30 -2.88
N VAL A 108 -0.67 9.37 -1.97
CA VAL A 108 -0.51 7.93 -2.23
C VAL A 108 -1.58 7.50 -3.24
N GLU A 109 -1.20 6.76 -4.29
CA GLU A 109 -2.16 6.11 -5.18
C GLU A 109 -2.60 4.80 -4.53
N GLU A 110 -3.90 4.57 -4.44
CA GLU A 110 -4.43 3.46 -3.66
C GLU A 110 -5.73 2.91 -4.25
N ALA A 111 -6.05 1.68 -3.88
CA ALA A 111 -7.34 1.09 -4.16
C ALA A 111 -7.67 0.00 -3.15
N LEU A 112 -8.94 -0.06 -2.76
CA LEU A 112 -9.51 -1.09 -1.91
C LEU A 112 -10.27 -2.08 -2.80
N ALA A 113 -9.94 -3.37 -2.68
CA ALA A 113 -10.60 -4.46 -3.38
C ALA A 113 -11.14 -5.48 -2.38
N ASP A 114 -12.36 -5.95 -2.63
CA ASP A 114 -12.92 -7.09 -1.88
C ASP A 114 -12.24 -8.39 -2.30
N VAL A 115 -11.92 -9.26 -1.35
CA VAL A 115 -11.52 -10.63 -1.63
C VAL A 115 -12.78 -11.47 -1.65
N LEU A 116 -13.13 -11.99 -2.83
CA LEU A 116 -14.23 -12.96 -2.92
C LEU A 116 -13.81 -14.25 -2.20
N PRO A 117 -14.65 -14.82 -1.32
CA PRO A 117 -14.40 -16.13 -0.77
C PRO A 117 -14.28 -17.13 -1.92
N SER A 118 -13.25 -17.99 -1.84
CA SER A 118 -12.99 -19.06 -2.81
C SER A 118 -13.98 -20.21 -2.68
#